data_AF-A0A9N9G994-F1
#
_entry.id   AF-A0A9N9G994-F1
#
_cell.length_a   1.000
_cell.length_b   1.000
_cell.length_c   1.000
_cell.angle_alpha   90.00
_cell.angle_beta   90.00
_cell.angle_gamma   90.00
#
_symmetry.space_group_name_H-M   'P 1'
#
loop_
_entity.id
_entity.type
_entity.pdbx_description
1 polymer ?
#
loop_
_entity_poly.entity_id
_entity_poly.type
_entity_poly.pdbx_seq_one_letter_code
_entity_poly.pdbx_strand_id
1 'polypeptide(L)'
;MFSTIVFFAERLTRRNLFFEKKYIDPQKDSTLFSNNVTKVNAAIIVLARNRELDSLCETMKNFEERWNKKYNYPYIFLNDEEFTPEFKALTKATTRSEVHYGLIPKDMWDYPPWIDQTKAAEVREKMIEQNVIYGGSESYRHMCRFNSGFFFRHELVQKYDYYWRIEPGVSFMCDIDYDPFRFIQKNNITYGFTISLLEVQSTIPTLWETVERFIDEHPQDVNENNFLDFLKMKLIGGYNGCHFWSNFEIGDLNFWRSRKYIKFFEYLDQAGGFYYERWGDAPVHSIALALFLEKSKVHFFNDIAYLHPPFQHCPAQKMFHESGKCQCNPSDSFG
;
A
#
# COMPACT_ATOMS: atom_id res chain seq x y z
N MET A 1 -9.97 -26.47 -47.74
CA MET A 1 -11.06 -25.98 -46.86
C MET A 1 -10.66 -26.31 -45.45
N PHE A 2 -10.40 -25.26 -44.66
CA PHE A 2 -9.83 -25.27 -43.32
C PHE A 2 -10.74 -25.97 -42.30
N SER A 3 -10.16 -26.60 -41.29
CA SER A 3 -10.17 -26.02 -39.93
C SER A 3 -9.38 -26.91 -38.97
N THR A 4 -8.17 -26.48 -38.63
CA THR A 4 -7.43 -27.00 -37.48
C THR A 4 -7.92 -26.21 -36.26
N ILE A 5 -8.70 -26.85 -35.40
CA ILE A 5 -9.12 -26.29 -34.11
C ILE A 5 -7.87 -26.19 -33.23
N VAL A 6 -7.31 -24.99 -33.10
CA VAL A 6 -6.29 -24.67 -32.11
C VAL A 6 -7.03 -24.41 -30.79
N PHE A 7 -6.94 -25.36 -29.86
CA PHE A 7 -7.27 -25.11 -28.46
C PHE A 7 -6.23 -24.13 -27.89
N PHE A 8 -6.60 -22.86 -27.76
CA PHE A 8 -5.90 -21.93 -26.87
C PHE A 8 -6.20 -22.34 -25.44
N ALA A 9 -5.32 -23.17 -24.85
CA ALA A 9 -5.23 -23.23 -23.41
C ALA A 9 -4.68 -21.87 -22.94
N GLU A 10 -5.54 -21.05 -22.32
CA GLU A 10 -5.08 -19.84 -21.64
C GLU A 10 -3.97 -20.24 -20.65
N ARG A 11 -2.74 -19.78 -20.88
CA ARG A 11 -1.69 -19.91 -19.87
C ARG A 11 -2.16 -19.14 -18.64
N LEU A 12 -2.45 -19.86 -17.55
CA LEU A 12 -2.68 -19.25 -16.25
C LEU A 12 -1.44 -18.40 -15.92
N THR A 13 -1.65 -17.10 -15.80
CA THR A 13 -0.60 -16.18 -15.35
C THR A 13 -0.22 -16.53 -13.91
N ARG A 14 0.99 -16.15 -13.46
CA ARG A 14 1.37 -16.29 -12.03
C ARG A 14 0.34 -15.65 -11.09
N ARG A 15 -0.33 -14.61 -11.58
CA ARG A 15 -1.47 -13.93 -10.97
C ARG A 15 -2.69 -14.85 -10.83
N ASN A 16 -3.07 -15.59 -11.87
CA ASN A 16 -4.17 -16.57 -11.78
C ASN A 16 -3.86 -17.69 -10.78
N LEU A 17 -2.60 -18.12 -10.67
CA LEU A 17 -2.14 -19.08 -9.66
C LEU A 17 -2.28 -18.54 -8.23
N PHE A 18 -2.12 -17.22 -8.01
CA PHE A 18 -2.39 -16.61 -6.71
C PHE A 18 -3.89 -16.70 -6.34
N PHE A 19 -4.81 -16.67 -7.31
CA PHE A 19 -6.26 -16.65 -7.06
C PHE A 19 -6.98 -17.99 -7.20
N GLU A 20 -6.27 -19.11 -7.38
CA GLU A 20 -6.83 -20.44 -7.66
C GLU A 20 -7.93 -20.94 -6.69
N LYS A 21 -8.18 -20.28 -5.55
CA LYS A 21 -9.21 -20.72 -4.59
C LYS A 21 -10.37 -19.77 -4.25
N LYS A 22 -10.31 -18.45 -4.50
CA LYS A 22 -11.49 -17.55 -4.35
C LYS A 22 -11.12 -16.09 -4.65
N TYR A 23 -11.31 -15.64 -5.89
CA TYR A 23 -11.43 -14.21 -6.15
C TYR A 23 -12.88 -13.79 -5.85
N ILE A 24 -13.06 -12.86 -4.91
CA ILE A 24 -14.37 -12.26 -4.62
C ILE A 24 -14.52 -11.05 -5.54
N ASP A 25 -15.29 -11.21 -6.60
CA ASP A 25 -15.50 -10.15 -7.60
C ASP A 25 -16.48 -9.09 -7.06
N PRO A 26 -16.03 -7.84 -6.80
CA PRO A 26 -16.91 -6.77 -6.31
C PRO A 26 -18.08 -6.49 -7.25
N GLN A 27 -17.90 -6.69 -8.56
CA GLN A 27 -18.91 -6.42 -9.57
C GLN A 27 -20.12 -7.38 -9.51
N LYS A 28 -19.97 -8.52 -8.82
CA LYS A 28 -21.06 -9.51 -8.64
C LYS A 28 -21.95 -9.22 -7.44
N ASP A 29 -21.58 -8.27 -6.58
CA ASP A 29 -22.35 -7.93 -5.39
C ASP A 29 -23.09 -6.60 -5.59
N SER A 30 -24.32 -6.69 -6.09
CA SER A 30 -25.17 -5.53 -6.38
C SER A 30 -25.45 -4.65 -5.16
N THR A 31 -25.28 -5.16 -3.93
CA THR A 31 -25.52 -4.39 -2.70
C THR A 31 -24.46 -3.32 -2.42
N LEU A 32 -23.30 -3.40 -3.10
CA LEU A 32 -22.20 -2.44 -2.97
C LEU A 32 -22.43 -1.15 -3.78
N PHE A 33 -23.36 -1.17 -4.74
CA PHE A 33 -23.67 -0.07 -5.65
C PHE A 33 -24.78 0.86 -5.13
N SER A 34 -25.39 0.51 -3.98
CA SER A 34 -26.43 1.34 -3.34
C SER A 34 -25.82 2.46 -2.51
N ASN A 35 -26.25 3.70 -2.78
CA ASN A 35 -25.86 4.89 -2.03
C ASN A 35 -26.69 5.12 -0.75
N ASN A 36 -27.73 4.31 -0.51
CA ASN A 36 -28.63 4.43 0.65
C ASN A 36 -28.18 3.58 1.85
N VAL A 37 -26.88 3.34 2.01
CA VAL A 37 -26.35 2.50 3.09
C VAL A 37 -25.44 3.31 3.99
N THR A 38 -25.44 2.97 5.28
CA THR A 38 -24.55 3.55 6.27
C THR A 38 -23.11 3.47 5.79
N LYS A 39 -22.45 4.62 5.82
CA LYS A 39 -21.06 4.80 5.42
C LYS A 39 -20.12 4.08 6.40
N VAL A 40 -19.06 3.49 5.88
CA VAL A 40 -18.03 2.85 6.71
C VAL A 40 -17.22 3.93 7.44
N ASN A 41 -16.74 3.63 8.65
CA ASN A 41 -15.82 4.50 9.36
C ASN A 41 -14.43 4.45 8.72
N ALA A 42 -14.20 5.27 7.69
CA ALA A 42 -12.99 5.25 6.89
C ALA A 42 -12.54 6.64 6.45
N ALA A 43 -11.27 6.77 6.11
CA ALA A 43 -10.68 8.00 5.56
C ALA A 43 -9.67 7.72 4.45
N ILE A 44 -9.45 8.71 3.60
CA ILE A 44 -8.34 8.73 2.64
C ILE A 44 -7.15 9.37 3.34
N ILE A 45 -6.00 8.70 3.34
CA ILE A 45 -4.78 9.18 4.01
C ILE A 45 -3.75 9.53 2.96
N VAL A 46 -3.20 10.73 3.09
CA VAL A 46 -2.20 11.29 2.18
C VAL A 46 -1.03 11.81 3.01
N LEU A 47 0.15 11.23 2.81
CA LEU A 47 1.41 11.81 3.26
C LEU A 47 1.99 12.61 2.10
N ALA A 48 2.11 13.93 2.24
CA ALA A 48 2.59 14.79 1.16
C ALA A 48 3.29 16.03 1.71
N ARG A 49 4.29 16.52 0.98
CA ARG A 49 4.97 17.78 1.28
C ARG A 49 4.30 18.92 0.53
N ASN A 50 4.50 20.14 1.04
CA ASN A 50 4.00 21.37 0.40
C ASN A 50 4.40 21.48 -1.09
N ARG A 51 5.60 21.04 -1.46
CA ARG A 51 6.13 21.09 -2.84
C ARG A 51 5.48 20.09 -3.81
N GLU A 52 4.67 19.16 -3.32
CA GLU A 52 3.98 18.13 -4.12
C GLU A 52 2.53 18.53 -4.40
N LEU A 53 2.17 19.79 -4.13
CA LEU A 53 0.80 20.30 -4.24
C LEU A 53 0.19 20.10 -5.63
N ASP A 54 0.93 20.41 -6.69
CA ASP A 54 0.38 20.34 -8.05
C ASP A 54 0.06 18.89 -8.46
N SER A 55 1.02 17.98 -8.29
CA SER A 55 0.83 16.56 -8.60
C SER A 55 -0.22 15.91 -7.68
N LEU A 56 -0.33 16.35 -6.43
CA LEU A 56 -1.40 15.91 -5.53
C LEU A 56 -2.76 16.42 -5.98
N CYS A 57 -2.89 17.68 -6.41
CA CYS A 57 -4.15 18.22 -6.92
C CYS A 57 -4.61 17.45 -8.17
N GLU A 58 -3.68 17.07 -9.06
CA GLU A 58 -3.98 16.21 -10.21
C GLU A 58 -4.50 14.84 -9.78
N THR A 59 -3.81 14.17 -8.86
CA THR A 59 -4.27 12.90 -8.28
C THR A 59 -5.65 13.04 -7.64
N MET A 60 -5.88 14.09 -6.84
CA MET A 60 -7.16 14.30 -6.16
C MET A 60 -8.30 14.53 -7.16
N LYS A 61 -8.09 15.36 -8.20
CA LYS A 61 -9.10 15.57 -9.26
C LYS A 61 -9.47 14.25 -9.93
N ASN A 62 -8.47 13.49 -10.34
CA ASN A 62 -8.66 12.19 -10.96
C ASN A 62 -9.40 11.21 -10.01
N PHE A 63 -8.98 11.13 -8.75
CA PHE A 63 -9.60 10.24 -7.76
C PHE A 63 -11.04 10.62 -7.42
N GLU A 64 -11.32 11.92 -7.28
CA GLU A 64 -12.68 12.45 -7.12
C GLU A 64 -13.54 12.10 -8.34
N GLU A 65 -13.01 12.29 -9.55
CA GLU A 65 -13.72 11.98 -10.80
C GLU A 65 -14.08 10.50 -10.92
N ARG A 66 -13.13 9.61 -10.61
CA ARG A 66 -13.30 8.16 -10.72
C ARG A 66 -14.16 7.56 -9.60
N TRP A 67 -14.10 8.12 -8.40
CA TRP A 67 -14.69 7.48 -7.23
C TRP A 67 -15.23 8.46 -6.18
N ASN A 68 -14.36 9.24 -5.52
CA ASN A 68 -14.71 9.78 -4.20
C ASN A 68 -15.85 10.81 -4.23
N LYS A 69 -16.11 11.49 -5.34
CA LYS A 69 -17.27 12.40 -5.45
C LYS A 69 -18.62 11.70 -5.21
N LYS A 70 -18.67 10.38 -5.42
CA LYS A 70 -19.87 9.53 -5.23
C LYS A 70 -20.09 9.17 -3.74
N TYR A 71 -19.01 9.05 -2.96
CA TYR A 71 -19.05 8.52 -1.58
C TYR A 71 -18.62 9.52 -0.49
N ASN A 72 -17.91 10.58 -0.88
CA ASN A 72 -17.46 11.73 -0.09
C ASN A 72 -16.66 11.35 1.18
N TYR A 73 -15.77 10.35 1.13
CA TYR A 73 -14.92 10.00 2.28
C TYR A 73 -13.94 11.13 2.61
N PRO A 74 -13.68 11.40 3.91
CA PRO A 74 -12.82 12.49 4.33
C PRO A 74 -11.35 12.24 3.95
N TYR A 75 -10.61 13.32 3.69
CA TYR A 75 -9.16 13.28 3.52
C TYR A 75 -8.43 13.68 4.80
N ILE A 76 -7.34 12.98 5.09
CA ILE A 76 -6.38 13.32 6.13
C ILE A 76 -5.04 13.54 5.43
N PHE A 77 -4.59 14.78 5.41
CA PHE A 77 -3.27 15.15 4.93
C PHE A 77 -2.32 15.20 6.12
N LEU A 78 -1.20 14.48 6.04
CA LEU A 78 -0.14 14.46 7.03
C LEU A 78 1.16 14.95 6.38
N ASN A 79 1.95 15.69 7.14
CA ASN A 79 3.25 16.22 6.71
C ASN A 79 4.18 16.40 7.91
N ASP A 80 5.49 16.29 7.69
CA ASP A 80 6.51 16.55 8.70
C ASP A 80 6.78 18.05 8.92
N GLU A 81 6.20 18.89 8.06
CA GLU A 81 6.16 20.34 8.18
C GLU A 81 4.72 20.88 8.19
N GLU A 82 4.54 22.10 8.67
CA GLU A 82 3.25 22.79 8.59
C GLU A 82 2.82 22.96 7.12
N PHE A 83 1.57 22.57 6.82
CA PHE A 83 1.00 22.83 5.51
C PHE A 83 0.77 24.32 5.27
N THR A 84 1.21 24.83 4.12
CA THR A 84 1.03 26.24 3.75
C THR A 84 -0.45 26.58 3.57
N PRO A 85 -0.83 27.87 3.72
CA PRO A 85 -2.19 28.31 3.41
C PRO A 85 -2.63 27.98 1.98
N GLU A 86 -1.71 28.07 1.03
CA GLU A 86 -1.94 27.70 -0.38
C GLU A 86 -2.28 26.22 -0.51
N PHE A 87 -1.49 25.33 0.11
CA PHE A 87 -1.76 23.89 0.10
C PHE A 87 -3.16 23.58 0.62
N LYS A 88 -3.52 24.15 1.78
CA LYS A 88 -4.84 23.96 2.40
C LYS A 88 -5.98 24.50 1.53
N ALA A 89 -5.76 25.63 0.84
CA ALA A 89 -6.78 26.24 -0.01
C ALA A 89 -7.03 25.41 -1.29
N LEU A 90 -5.99 25.00 -2.00
CA LEU A 90 -6.13 24.28 -3.27
C LEU A 90 -6.63 22.84 -3.09
N THR A 91 -6.13 22.12 -2.08
CA THR A 91 -6.62 20.76 -1.78
C THR A 91 -8.08 20.79 -1.31
N LYS A 92 -8.47 21.77 -0.47
CA LYS A 92 -9.89 21.94 -0.09
C LYS A 92 -10.78 22.29 -1.28
N ALA A 93 -10.31 23.09 -2.24
CA ALA A 93 -11.08 23.45 -3.43
C ALA A 93 -11.30 22.27 -4.39
N THR A 94 -10.48 21.21 -4.29
CA THR A 94 -10.53 20.06 -5.20
C THR A 94 -11.61 19.02 -4.81
N THR A 95 -12.11 19.03 -3.57
CA THR A 95 -13.08 18.05 -3.09
C THR A 95 -14.22 18.69 -2.28
N ARG A 96 -15.40 18.05 -2.30
CA ARG A 96 -16.52 18.41 -1.42
C ARG A 96 -16.44 17.72 -0.05
N SER A 97 -15.58 16.71 0.06
CA SER A 97 -15.38 15.96 1.30
C SER A 97 -14.79 16.83 2.41
N GLU A 98 -14.93 16.36 3.66
CA GLU A 98 -14.17 16.92 4.77
C GLU A 98 -12.67 16.69 4.55
N VAL A 99 -11.86 17.66 5.00
CA VAL A 99 -10.40 17.59 4.91
C VAL A 99 -9.82 17.96 6.26
N HIS A 100 -8.79 17.23 6.68
CA HIS A 100 -8.03 17.49 7.90
C HIS A 100 -6.55 17.58 7.55
N TYR A 101 -5.83 18.46 8.24
CA TYR A 101 -4.39 18.66 8.05
C TYR A 101 -3.70 18.42 9.39
N GLY A 102 -2.76 17.49 9.43
CA GLY A 102 -2.00 17.13 10.63
C GLY A 102 -0.50 17.33 10.42
N LEU A 103 0.14 18.00 11.39
CA LEU A 103 1.59 18.00 11.54
C LEU A 103 2.01 16.72 12.25
N ILE A 104 2.96 15.99 11.68
CA ILE A 104 3.47 14.77 12.28
C ILE A 104 4.31 15.14 13.51
N PRO A 105 4.01 14.57 14.69
CA PRO A 105 4.83 14.77 15.88
C PRO A 105 6.28 14.30 15.67
N LYS A 106 7.24 15.05 16.22
CA LYS A 106 8.67 14.77 16.04
C LYS A 106 9.08 13.36 16.48
N ASP A 107 8.48 12.82 17.54
CA ASP A 107 8.74 11.47 18.02
C ASP A 107 8.31 10.36 17.02
N MET A 108 7.42 10.69 16.08
CA MET A 108 6.99 9.79 15.01
C MET A 108 7.81 9.93 13.72
N TRP A 109 8.56 11.03 13.54
CA TRP A 109 9.32 11.31 12.33
C TRP A 109 10.84 11.32 12.53
N ASP A 110 11.37 11.73 13.68
CA ASP A 110 12.81 11.85 13.92
C ASP A 110 13.49 10.52 14.31
N TYR A 111 14.82 10.55 14.41
CA TYR A 111 15.62 9.42 14.87
C TYR A 111 15.24 8.99 16.29
N PRO A 112 14.99 7.68 16.53
CA PRO A 112 14.88 7.18 17.87
C PRO A 112 16.25 7.12 18.57
N PRO A 113 16.29 7.11 19.92
CA PRO A 113 17.52 7.30 20.70
C PRO A 113 18.55 6.16 20.57
N TRP A 114 18.16 4.99 20.06
CA TRP A 114 19.07 3.86 19.80
C TRP A 114 19.75 3.91 18.43
N ILE A 115 19.49 4.94 17.62
CA ILE A 115 20.11 5.11 16.31
C ILE A 115 21.31 6.06 16.40
N ASP A 116 22.47 5.54 16.03
CA ASP A 116 23.69 6.29 15.78
C ASP A 116 23.55 7.06 14.46
N GLN A 117 23.35 8.38 14.59
CA GLN A 117 23.15 9.26 13.46
C GLN A 117 24.42 9.42 12.61
N THR A 118 25.61 9.29 13.19
CA THR A 118 26.87 9.33 12.44
C THR A 118 26.97 8.10 11.54
N LYS A 119 26.72 6.91 12.09
CA LYS A 119 26.66 5.68 11.29
C LYS A 119 25.57 5.74 10.21
N ALA A 120 24.39 6.27 10.54
CA ALA A 120 23.31 6.43 9.55
C ALA A 120 23.71 7.39 8.42
N ALA A 121 24.45 8.47 8.72
CA ALA A 121 24.97 9.37 7.70
C ALA A 121 26.01 8.70 6.80
N GLU A 122 26.96 7.94 7.35
CA GLU A 122 27.95 7.18 6.59
C GLU A 122 27.30 6.16 5.64
N VAL A 123 26.25 5.47 6.09
CA VAL A 123 25.47 4.55 5.25
C VAL A 123 24.83 5.28 4.07
N ARG A 124 24.29 6.48 4.29
CA ARG A 124 23.69 7.29 3.21
C ARG A 124 24.73 7.68 2.17
N GLU A 125 25.90 8.15 2.59
CA GLU A 125 27.00 8.48 1.67
C GLU A 125 27.43 7.26 0.84
N LYS A 126 27.61 6.10 1.49
CA LYS A 126 27.93 4.85 0.80
C LYS A 126 26.84 4.45 -0.21
N MET A 127 25.56 4.62 0.13
CA MET A 127 24.46 4.29 -0.78
C MET A 127 24.34 5.28 -1.96
N ILE A 128 24.81 6.52 -1.81
CA ILE A 128 24.97 7.47 -2.93
C ILE A 128 26.01 6.93 -3.91
N GLU A 129 27.19 6.53 -3.41
CA GLU A 129 28.28 5.96 -4.23
C GLU A 129 27.83 4.70 -4.99
N GLN A 130 26.94 3.91 -4.39
CA GLN A 130 26.37 2.70 -4.97
C GLN A 130 25.19 2.94 -5.92
N ASN A 131 24.80 4.20 -6.15
CA ASN A 131 23.64 4.57 -6.99
C ASN A 131 22.32 3.90 -6.56
N VAL A 132 22.13 3.67 -5.26
CA VAL A 132 20.87 3.15 -4.73
C VAL A 132 19.82 4.26 -4.81
N ILE A 133 18.67 4.00 -5.43
CA ILE A 133 17.57 4.97 -5.49
C ILE A 133 17.18 5.43 -4.07
N TYR A 134 17.08 6.74 -3.83
CA TYR A 134 16.89 7.32 -2.50
C TYR A 134 17.94 6.94 -1.44
N GLY A 135 19.07 6.34 -1.85
CA GLY A 135 20.13 5.85 -0.95
C GLY A 135 20.66 6.93 -0.01
N GLY A 136 20.86 8.14 -0.53
CA GLY A 136 21.28 9.31 0.24
C GLY A 136 20.18 10.07 0.97
N SER A 137 18.90 9.68 0.83
CA SER A 137 17.79 10.45 1.37
C SER A 137 17.48 10.07 2.83
N GLU A 138 17.65 11.04 3.72
CA GLU A 138 17.27 10.92 5.13
C GLU A 138 15.75 10.97 5.31
N SER A 139 15.08 11.96 4.72
CA SER A 139 13.62 12.10 4.76
C SER A 139 12.88 10.89 4.17
N TYR A 140 13.44 10.20 3.18
CA TYR A 140 12.85 8.96 2.66
C TYR A 140 12.84 7.84 3.71
N ARG A 141 13.87 7.73 4.56
CA ARG A 141 13.92 6.73 5.65
C ARG A 141 12.93 7.07 6.76
N HIS A 142 12.82 8.34 7.11
CA HIS A 142 11.79 8.82 8.03
C HIS A 142 10.39 8.50 7.50
N MET A 143 10.13 8.72 6.21
CA MET A 143 8.89 8.33 5.55
C MET A 143 8.62 6.82 5.62
N CYS A 144 9.60 5.98 5.28
CA CYS A 144 9.43 4.51 5.34
C CYS A 144 9.15 4.04 6.77
N ARG A 145 9.85 4.57 7.77
CA ARG A 145 9.60 4.27 9.19
C ARG A 145 8.21 4.77 9.62
N PHE A 146 7.81 5.98 9.23
CA PHE A 146 6.52 6.57 9.56
C PHE A 146 5.36 5.74 9.00
N ASN A 147 5.43 5.35 7.73
CA ASN A 147 4.42 4.50 7.11
C ASN A 147 4.42 3.09 7.70
N SER A 148 5.58 2.56 8.11
CA SER A 148 5.63 1.27 8.80
C SER A 148 5.04 1.31 10.21
N GLY A 149 5.26 2.38 10.97
CA GLY A 149 5.06 2.36 12.42
C GLY A 149 4.00 3.29 12.96
N PHE A 150 3.68 4.39 12.28
CA PHE A 150 3.15 5.59 12.95
C PHE A 150 1.93 6.22 12.29
N PHE A 151 1.72 6.10 10.97
CA PHE A 151 0.59 6.79 10.31
C PHE A 151 -0.77 6.46 10.95
N PHE A 152 -0.97 5.19 11.33
CA PHE A 152 -2.19 4.70 11.99
C PHE A 152 -2.33 5.11 13.47
N ARG A 153 -1.26 5.70 14.05
CA ARG A 153 -1.19 6.22 15.42
C ARG A 153 -1.42 7.72 15.48
N HIS A 154 -1.39 8.44 14.36
CA HIS A 154 -1.65 9.88 14.34
C HIS A 154 -3.07 10.19 14.83
N GLU A 155 -3.25 11.24 15.65
CA GLU A 155 -4.54 11.55 16.31
C GLU A 155 -5.72 11.68 15.34
N LEU A 156 -5.48 12.29 14.17
CA LEU A 156 -6.50 12.43 13.11
C LEU A 156 -6.93 11.09 12.51
N VAL A 157 -6.07 10.08 12.55
CA VAL A 157 -6.29 8.74 11.97
C VAL A 157 -6.90 7.79 12.99
N GLN A 158 -6.61 7.95 14.29
CA GLN A 158 -7.04 7.03 15.35
C GLN A 158 -8.55 6.80 15.42
N LYS A 159 -9.36 7.79 15.01
CA LYS A 159 -10.83 7.71 15.02
C LYS A 159 -11.45 6.84 13.91
N TYR A 160 -10.66 6.44 12.91
CA TYR A 160 -11.13 5.64 11.77
C TYR A 160 -10.77 4.16 11.90
N ASP A 161 -11.60 3.30 11.30
CA ASP A 161 -11.37 1.85 11.26
C ASP A 161 -10.67 1.42 9.97
N TYR A 162 -10.93 2.10 8.85
CA TYR A 162 -10.33 1.77 7.55
C TYR A 162 -9.64 2.98 6.93
N TYR A 163 -8.68 2.72 6.05
CA TYR A 163 -7.98 3.75 5.30
C TYR A 163 -7.78 3.39 3.83
N TRP A 164 -7.72 4.41 2.99
CA TRP A 164 -7.19 4.29 1.64
C TRP A 164 -5.98 5.21 1.51
N ARG A 165 -4.78 4.65 1.34
CA ARG A 165 -3.58 5.42 1.05
C ARG A 165 -3.54 5.81 -0.42
N ILE A 166 -3.34 7.10 -0.68
CA ILE A 166 -3.04 7.64 -2.00
C ILE A 166 -1.81 8.57 -1.91
N GLU A 167 -1.04 8.65 -2.99
CA GLU A 167 0.17 9.47 -3.07
C GLU A 167 0.07 10.51 -4.19
N PRO A 168 0.83 11.62 -4.14
CA PRO A 168 0.93 12.55 -5.26
C PRO A 168 1.46 11.87 -6.54
N GLY A 169 0.92 12.25 -7.70
CA GLY A 169 1.43 11.77 -9.01
C GLY A 169 0.91 10.41 -9.45
N VAL A 170 -0.14 9.90 -8.81
CA VAL A 170 -0.80 8.63 -9.18
C VAL A 170 -2.09 8.88 -9.97
N SER A 171 -2.53 7.87 -10.72
CA SER A 171 -3.74 7.94 -11.53
C SER A 171 -4.60 6.68 -11.39
N PHE A 172 -5.89 6.89 -11.17
CA PHE A 172 -6.96 5.91 -11.27
C PHE A 172 -7.50 5.93 -12.69
N MET A 173 -7.34 4.81 -13.37
CA MET A 173 -7.59 4.73 -14.81
C MET A 173 -8.96 4.12 -15.13
N CYS A 174 -9.71 3.65 -14.15
CA CYS A 174 -11.08 3.18 -14.30
C CYS A 174 -12.04 3.91 -13.36
N ASP A 175 -13.29 4.06 -13.78
CA ASP A 175 -14.38 4.46 -12.87
C ASP A 175 -14.65 3.33 -11.84
N ILE A 176 -14.82 3.73 -10.58
CA ILE A 176 -15.16 2.82 -9.47
C ILE A 176 -16.57 3.16 -9.02
N ASP A 177 -17.51 2.23 -9.25
CA ASP A 177 -18.96 2.46 -9.08
C ASP A 177 -19.55 1.81 -7.82
N TYR A 178 -18.70 1.23 -6.98
CA TYR A 178 -19.07 0.68 -5.69
C TYR A 178 -18.20 1.31 -4.59
N ASP A 179 -18.54 1.04 -3.33
CA ASP A 179 -17.76 1.47 -2.16
C ASP A 179 -16.73 0.38 -1.76
N PRO A 180 -15.42 0.56 -1.99
CA PRO A 180 -14.40 -0.42 -1.61
C PRO A 180 -14.27 -0.62 -0.11
N PHE A 181 -14.58 0.39 0.72
CA PHE A 181 -14.59 0.22 2.17
C PHE A 181 -15.72 -0.70 2.61
N ARG A 182 -16.92 -0.54 2.04
CA ARG A 182 -18.02 -1.49 2.27
C ARG A 182 -17.68 -2.88 1.78
N PHE A 183 -17.00 -2.98 0.63
CA PHE A 183 -16.57 -4.26 0.09
C PHE A 183 -15.65 -5.00 1.06
N ILE A 184 -14.58 -4.35 1.57
CA ILE A 184 -13.64 -5.01 2.48
C ILE A 184 -14.27 -5.33 3.83
N GLN A 185 -15.10 -4.43 4.37
CA GLN A 185 -15.82 -4.66 5.63
C GLN A 185 -16.77 -5.85 5.50
N LYS A 186 -17.60 -5.88 4.46
CA LYS A 186 -18.59 -6.95 4.22
C LYS A 186 -17.94 -8.31 4.02
N ASN A 187 -16.81 -8.35 3.33
CA ASN A 187 -16.12 -9.59 2.99
C ASN A 187 -15.02 -9.97 4.00
N ASN A 188 -14.89 -9.23 5.11
CA ASN A 188 -13.91 -9.48 6.17
C ASN A 188 -12.48 -9.56 5.61
N ILE A 189 -12.17 -8.62 4.71
CA ILE A 189 -10.85 -8.39 4.10
C ILE A 189 -10.12 -7.36 4.94
N THR A 190 -8.85 -7.63 5.24
CA THR A 190 -8.00 -6.78 6.06
C THR A 190 -7.12 -5.85 5.22
N TYR A 191 -6.67 -6.30 4.04
CA TYR A 191 -5.75 -5.52 3.21
C TYR A 191 -6.01 -5.74 1.72
N GLY A 192 -5.99 -4.66 0.95
CA GLY A 192 -6.24 -4.65 -0.48
C GLY A 192 -5.14 -3.93 -1.26
N PHE A 193 -4.70 -4.52 -2.37
CA PHE A 193 -3.61 -4.00 -3.22
C PHE A 193 -3.93 -4.07 -4.72
N THR A 194 -3.18 -3.35 -5.55
CA THR A 194 -3.27 -3.36 -7.03
C THR A 194 -1.98 -3.76 -7.74
N ILE A 195 -0.82 -3.64 -7.09
CA ILE A 195 0.48 -4.01 -7.69
C ILE A 195 1.32 -4.75 -6.65
N SER A 196 2.07 -5.76 -7.09
CA SER A 196 3.12 -6.41 -6.29
C SER A 196 4.43 -6.42 -7.06
N LEU A 197 5.54 -6.09 -6.40
CA LEU A 197 6.86 -5.95 -7.00
C LEU A 197 7.89 -6.82 -6.29
N LEU A 198 9.09 -6.91 -6.88
CA LEU A 198 10.28 -7.42 -6.21
C LEU A 198 11.07 -6.25 -5.65
N GLU A 199 11.43 -6.31 -4.37
CA GLU A 199 12.29 -5.32 -3.72
C GLU A 199 13.74 -5.46 -4.22
N VAL A 200 14.43 -4.32 -4.23
CA VAL A 200 15.86 -4.26 -4.51
C VAL A 200 16.61 -4.78 -3.29
N GLN A 201 17.16 -5.99 -3.39
CA GLN A 201 17.78 -6.70 -2.27
C GLN A 201 18.89 -5.92 -1.53
N SER A 202 19.63 -5.04 -2.23
CA SER A 202 20.66 -4.19 -1.60
C SER A 202 20.11 -3.18 -0.59
N THR A 203 18.79 -2.99 -0.53
CA THR A 203 18.11 -2.03 0.35
C THR A 203 17.62 -2.68 1.65
N ILE A 204 17.57 -4.02 1.67
CA ILE A 204 17.04 -4.85 2.74
C ILE A 204 17.94 -6.08 3.06
N PRO A 205 19.29 -5.99 3.01
CA PRO A 205 20.15 -7.18 3.14
C PRO A 205 19.95 -7.97 4.43
N THR A 206 19.56 -7.34 5.55
CA THR A 206 19.32 -8.06 6.82
C THR A 206 17.85 -8.10 7.26
N LEU A 207 16.92 -7.58 6.44
CA LEU A 207 15.49 -7.55 6.80
C LEU A 207 14.97 -8.96 7.07
N TRP A 208 15.19 -9.89 6.14
CA TRP A 208 14.64 -11.24 6.28
C TRP A 208 15.28 -12.01 7.42
N GLU A 209 16.60 -11.90 7.60
CA GLU A 209 17.30 -12.52 8.74
C GLU A 209 16.75 -12.01 10.08
N THR A 210 16.42 -10.71 10.17
CA THR A 210 15.78 -10.11 11.34
C THR A 210 14.38 -10.66 11.55
N VAL A 211 13.62 -10.87 10.47
CA VAL A 211 12.28 -11.46 10.52
C VAL A 211 12.34 -12.93 10.96
N GLU A 212 13.32 -13.71 10.49
CA GLU A 212 13.52 -15.10 10.92
C GLU A 212 13.79 -15.19 12.42
N ARG A 213 14.64 -14.30 12.96
CA ARG A 213 14.84 -14.21 14.42
C ARG A 213 13.56 -13.86 15.16
N PHE A 214 12.77 -12.90 14.66
CA PHE A 214 11.47 -12.57 15.26
C PHE A 214 10.54 -13.79 15.30
N ILE A 215 10.48 -14.58 14.22
CA ILE A 215 9.67 -15.80 14.14
C ILE A 215 10.13 -16.83 15.18
N ASP A 216 11.44 -17.03 15.31
CA ASP A 216 12.02 -17.99 16.26
C ASP A 216 11.78 -17.57 17.72
N GLU A 217 11.85 -16.28 18.03
CA GLU A 217 11.60 -15.73 19.36
C GLU A 217 10.11 -15.60 19.71
N HIS A 218 9.23 -15.50 18.70
CA HIS A 218 7.79 -15.28 18.86
C HIS A 218 6.92 -16.23 18.00
N PRO A 219 7.12 -17.55 18.06
CA PRO A 219 6.40 -18.50 17.22
C PRO A 219 4.88 -18.47 17.46
N GLN A 220 4.44 -18.11 18.68
CA GLN A 220 3.02 -17.97 19.02
C GLN A 220 2.31 -16.81 18.32
N ASP A 221 3.05 -15.82 17.82
CA ASP A 221 2.46 -14.67 17.15
C ASP A 221 2.21 -14.94 15.66
N VAL A 222 2.93 -15.90 15.07
CA VAL A 222 2.76 -16.31 13.67
C VAL A 222 1.44 -17.07 13.49
N ASN A 223 0.70 -16.74 12.44
CA ASN A 223 -0.55 -17.42 12.12
C ASN A 223 -0.27 -18.82 11.59
N GLU A 224 -0.99 -19.84 12.05
CA GLU A 224 -0.83 -21.21 11.53
C GLU A 224 -1.22 -21.33 10.04
N ASN A 225 -2.17 -20.51 9.59
CA ASN A 225 -2.66 -20.43 8.21
C ASN A 225 -2.03 -19.25 7.45
N ASN A 226 -0.83 -18.83 7.86
CA ASN A 226 -0.05 -17.78 7.21
C ASN A 226 0.19 -18.09 5.73
N PHE A 227 0.61 -17.08 4.96
CA PHE A 227 0.89 -17.24 3.53
C PHE A 227 2.33 -16.86 3.18
N LEU A 228 3.29 -17.19 4.06
CA LEU A 228 4.72 -16.93 3.85
C LEU A 228 5.28 -17.52 2.55
N ASP A 229 4.63 -18.53 1.96
CA ASP A 229 4.98 -19.07 0.65
C ASP A 229 4.96 -18.02 -0.47
N PHE A 230 4.20 -16.92 -0.30
CA PHE A 230 4.25 -15.76 -1.19
C PHE A 230 5.63 -15.07 -1.17
N LEU A 231 6.31 -15.09 -0.03
CA LEU A 231 7.57 -14.39 0.24
C LEU A 231 8.81 -15.30 0.14
N LYS A 232 8.65 -16.62 0.19
CA LYS A 232 9.78 -17.56 0.26
C LYS A 232 10.31 -17.96 -1.12
N MET A 233 11.63 -18.11 -1.22
CA MET A 233 12.26 -18.82 -2.34
C MET A 233 12.08 -20.33 -2.16
N LYS A 234 11.30 -20.97 -3.03
CA LYS A 234 10.87 -22.38 -2.89
C LYS A 234 11.98 -23.42 -2.74
N LEU A 235 13.21 -23.14 -3.19
CA LEU A 235 14.28 -24.13 -3.27
C LEU A 235 15.40 -23.95 -2.23
N ILE A 236 15.65 -22.72 -1.76
CA ILE A 236 16.82 -22.41 -0.93
C ILE A 236 16.47 -21.75 0.41
N GLY A 237 15.19 -21.49 0.68
CA GLY A 237 14.80 -20.64 1.81
C GLY A 237 15.12 -19.17 1.55
N GLY A 238 14.83 -18.29 2.50
CA GLY A 238 15.06 -16.85 2.33
C GLY A 238 13.94 -16.09 1.59
N TYR A 239 14.07 -14.77 1.60
CA TYR A 239 13.10 -13.84 1.02
C TYR A 239 13.29 -13.68 -0.49
N ASN A 240 12.23 -13.89 -1.26
CA ASN A 240 12.22 -13.71 -2.71
C ASN A 240 12.10 -12.23 -3.14
N GLY A 241 11.89 -11.31 -2.19
CA GLY A 241 11.72 -9.87 -2.44
C GLY A 241 10.28 -9.44 -2.78
N CYS A 242 9.35 -10.38 -2.95
CA CYS A 242 7.95 -10.07 -3.27
C CYS A 242 7.29 -9.24 -2.18
N HIS A 243 6.65 -8.15 -2.55
CA HIS A 243 5.85 -7.33 -1.65
C HIS A 243 4.67 -6.69 -2.40
N PHE A 244 3.61 -6.35 -1.67
CA PHE A 244 2.54 -5.48 -2.14
C PHE A 244 3.06 -4.03 -2.15
N TRP A 245 2.80 -3.31 -3.24
CA TRP A 245 3.32 -1.96 -3.40
C TRP A 245 2.44 -0.94 -2.66
N SER A 246 2.96 -0.41 -1.56
CA SER A 246 2.19 0.31 -0.53
C SER A 246 1.73 1.72 -0.90
N ASN A 247 2.08 2.26 -2.07
CA ASN A 247 1.51 3.54 -2.52
C ASN A 247 0.00 3.45 -2.82
N PHE A 248 -0.51 2.23 -3.03
CA PHE A 248 -1.92 1.89 -3.00
C PHE A 248 -2.18 0.88 -1.89
N GLU A 249 -3.00 1.26 -0.92
CA GLU A 249 -3.49 0.36 0.12
C GLU A 249 -4.93 0.72 0.48
N ILE A 250 -5.81 -0.28 0.54
CA ILE A 250 -7.09 -0.16 1.23
C ILE A 250 -7.07 -1.17 2.36
N GLY A 251 -7.07 -0.72 3.61
CA GLY A 251 -6.83 -1.61 4.74
C GLY A 251 -7.63 -1.29 6.00
N ASP A 252 -7.71 -2.29 6.86
CA ASP A 252 -8.22 -2.19 8.23
C ASP A 252 -7.10 -1.73 9.17
N LEU A 253 -7.26 -0.53 9.74
CA LEU A 253 -6.29 0.08 10.66
C LEU A 253 -6.12 -0.75 11.94
N ASN A 254 -7.08 -1.60 12.31
CA ASN A 254 -6.98 -2.45 13.48
C ASN A 254 -5.92 -3.54 13.33
N PHE A 255 -5.55 -3.92 12.11
CA PHE A 255 -4.42 -4.81 11.88
C PHE A 255 -3.11 -4.16 12.34
N TRP A 256 -2.86 -2.91 11.90
CA TRP A 256 -1.67 -2.16 12.27
C TRP A 256 -1.64 -1.79 13.76
N ARG A 257 -2.81 -1.58 14.37
CA ARG A 257 -2.94 -1.34 15.82
C ARG A 257 -2.85 -2.62 16.66
N SER A 258 -2.84 -3.80 16.03
CA SER A 258 -2.81 -5.06 16.75
C SER A 258 -1.50 -5.22 17.52
N ARG A 259 -1.56 -5.90 18.67
CA ARG A 259 -0.37 -6.21 19.48
C ARG A 259 0.70 -6.94 18.68
N LYS A 260 0.31 -7.83 17.75
CA LYS A 260 1.23 -8.59 16.91
C LYS A 260 2.01 -7.67 15.97
N TYR A 261 1.31 -6.78 15.26
CA TYR A 261 1.97 -5.83 14.36
C TYR A 261 2.85 -4.83 15.11
N ILE A 262 2.36 -4.26 16.22
CA ILE A 262 3.14 -3.31 17.03
C ILE A 262 4.44 -3.94 17.52
N LYS A 263 4.37 -5.17 18.07
CA LYS A 263 5.56 -5.90 18.52
C LYS A 263 6.54 -6.16 17.36
N PHE A 264 6.03 -6.55 16.21
CA PHE A 264 6.85 -6.78 15.00
C PHE A 264 7.55 -5.51 14.54
N PHE A 265 6.81 -4.41 14.42
CA PHE A 265 7.37 -3.11 14.07
C PHE A 265 8.44 -2.67 15.08
N GLU A 266 8.18 -2.78 16.39
CA GLU A 266 9.14 -2.41 17.44
C GLU A 266 10.42 -3.25 17.37
N TYR A 267 10.31 -4.54 17.07
CA TYR A 267 11.47 -5.42 16.85
C TYR A 267 12.33 -4.94 15.67
N LEU A 268 11.69 -4.61 14.54
CA LEU A 268 12.39 -4.08 13.37
C LEU A 268 12.98 -2.68 13.63
N ASP A 269 12.26 -1.82 14.35
CA ASP A 269 12.68 -0.46 14.68
C ASP A 269 13.93 -0.47 15.58
N GLN A 270 13.99 -1.39 16.55
CA GLN A 270 15.17 -1.64 17.39
C GLN A 270 16.36 -2.19 16.60
N ALA A 271 16.12 -3.02 15.57
CA ALA A 271 17.19 -3.50 14.69
C ALA A 271 17.84 -2.37 13.86
N GLY A 272 17.12 -1.26 13.66
CA GLY A 272 17.66 -0.03 13.05
C GLY A 272 17.81 -0.08 11.54
N GLY A 273 17.30 -1.10 10.86
CA GLY A 273 17.43 -1.28 9.41
C GLY A 273 16.74 -0.20 8.57
N PHE A 274 15.78 0.55 9.12
CA PHE A 274 15.26 1.76 8.49
C PHE A 274 16.36 2.81 8.23
N TYR A 275 17.39 2.86 9.08
CA TYR A 275 18.44 3.89 9.04
C TYR A 275 19.81 3.34 8.62
N TYR A 276 20.17 2.15 9.09
CA TYR A 276 21.43 1.49 8.72
C TYR A 276 21.35 0.73 7.38
N GLU A 277 20.14 0.59 6.84
CA GLU A 277 19.88 0.14 5.48
C GLU A 277 18.91 1.14 4.81
N ARG A 278 17.88 0.65 4.11
CA ARG A 278 16.81 1.46 3.53
C ARG A 278 15.50 0.67 3.46
N TRP A 279 15.12 0.04 4.59
CA TRP A 279 13.90 -0.77 4.68
C TRP A 279 12.67 0.06 4.32
N GLY A 280 11.98 -0.32 3.25
CA GLY A 280 10.72 0.29 2.85
C GLY A 280 9.54 -0.20 3.69
N ASP A 281 8.51 0.62 3.81
CA ASP A 281 7.23 0.22 4.41
C ASP A 281 6.54 -0.90 3.60
N ALA A 282 6.67 -0.90 2.28
CA ALA A 282 6.06 -1.91 1.40
C ALA A 282 6.48 -3.36 1.75
N PRO A 283 7.78 -3.71 1.83
CA PRO A 283 8.19 -5.04 2.29
C PRO A 283 7.84 -5.29 3.77
N VAL A 284 7.92 -4.29 4.66
CA VAL A 284 7.57 -4.46 6.08
C VAL A 284 6.09 -4.83 6.26
N HIS A 285 5.18 -4.08 5.62
CA HIS A 285 3.74 -4.36 5.59
C HIS A 285 3.46 -5.74 5.02
N SER A 286 4.08 -6.07 3.89
CA SER A 286 3.86 -7.35 3.19
C SER A 286 4.30 -8.54 4.02
N ILE A 287 5.44 -8.45 4.69
CA ILE A 287 5.94 -9.48 5.61
C ILE A 287 4.99 -9.65 6.79
N ALA A 288 4.56 -8.55 7.43
CA ALA A 288 3.65 -8.64 8.56
C ALA A 288 2.28 -9.26 8.17
N LEU A 289 1.72 -8.85 7.04
CA LEU A 289 0.48 -9.43 6.49
C LEU A 289 0.66 -10.93 6.25
N ALA A 290 1.77 -11.32 5.62
CA ALA A 290 2.05 -12.72 5.33
C ALA A 290 2.29 -13.56 6.58
N LEU A 291 2.81 -12.99 7.67
CA LEU A 291 3.03 -13.65 8.95
C LEU A 291 1.76 -13.83 9.77
N PHE A 292 0.94 -12.77 9.85
CA PHE A 292 -0.10 -12.67 10.88
C PHE A 292 -1.51 -12.95 10.36
N LEU A 293 -1.71 -12.97 9.05
CA LEU A 293 -3.02 -13.23 8.43
C LEU A 293 -3.04 -14.52 7.63
N GLU A 294 -4.24 -15.05 7.46
CA GLU A 294 -4.52 -16.01 6.40
C GLU A 294 -4.66 -15.29 5.05
N LYS A 295 -4.33 -15.98 3.95
CA LYS A 295 -4.35 -15.40 2.60
C LYS A 295 -5.71 -14.80 2.21
N SER A 296 -6.82 -15.38 2.68
CA SER A 296 -8.19 -14.90 2.41
C SER A 296 -8.47 -13.50 2.95
N LYS A 297 -7.66 -12.98 3.87
CA LYS A 297 -7.75 -11.61 4.38
C LYS A 297 -7.09 -10.58 3.46
N VAL A 298 -6.37 -11.02 2.44
CA VAL A 298 -5.69 -10.15 1.49
C VAL A 298 -6.41 -10.22 0.14
N HIS A 299 -6.80 -9.07 -0.36
CA HIS A 299 -7.53 -8.94 -1.61
C HIS A 299 -6.70 -8.19 -2.66
N PHE A 300 -6.86 -8.61 -3.89
CA PHE A 300 -6.26 -7.94 -5.02
C PHE A 300 -7.36 -7.27 -5.84
N PHE A 301 -7.35 -5.94 -5.88
CA PHE A 301 -8.35 -5.17 -6.60
C PHE A 301 -8.07 -5.19 -8.11
N ASN A 302 -8.41 -6.31 -8.75
CA ASN A 302 -8.24 -6.49 -10.20
C ASN A 302 -8.99 -5.41 -10.98
N ASP A 303 -10.14 -4.97 -10.49
CA ASP A 303 -11.03 -4.00 -11.13
C ASP A 303 -10.63 -2.53 -10.93
N ILE A 304 -9.71 -2.24 -10.01
CA ILE A 304 -9.19 -0.88 -9.79
C ILE A 304 -7.90 -0.71 -10.59
N ALA A 305 -7.99 -0.10 -11.78
CA ALA A 305 -6.81 0.23 -12.56
C ALA A 305 -6.06 1.43 -11.96
N TYR A 306 -4.77 1.26 -11.76
CA TYR A 306 -3.94 2.17 -10.99
C TYR A 306 -2.57 2.32 -11.62
N LEU A 307 -2.10 3.55 -11.75
CA LEU A 307 -0.78 3.92 -12.26
C LEU A 307 -0.07 4.74 -11.18
N HIS A 308 1.09 4.26 -10.79
CA HIS A 308 2.11 5.07 -10.13
C HIS A 308 3.38 4.88 -10.97
N PRO A 309 3.85 5.89 -11.71
CA PRO A 309 4.96 5.71 -12.64
C PRO A 309 6.19 5.04 -12.00
N PRO A 310 6.86 4.10 -12.71
CA PRO A 310 6.59 3.68 -14.08
C PRO A 310 5.60 2.50 -14.20
N PHE A 311 5.02 2.01 -13.09
CA PHE A 311 4.23 0.78 -13.09
C PHE A 311 2.74 1.05 -13.05
N GLN A 312 1.99 0.25 -13.77
CA GLN A 312 0.54 0.26 -13.71
C GLN A 312 -0.05 -1.13 -13.57
N HIS A 313 -1.25 -1.22 -13.04
CA HIS A 313 -2.14 -2.37 -13.18
C HIS A 313 -3.36 -1.95 -13.98
N CYS A 314 -3.70 -2.73 -14.99
CA CYS A 314 -4.87 -2.54 -15.84
C CYS A 314 -5.63 -3.88 -15.99
N PRO A 315 -6.95 -3.94 -15.71
CA PRO A 315 -7.72 -5.17 -15.86
C PRO A 315 -7.73 -5.64 -17.31
N ALA A 316 -7.46 -6.93 -17.54
CA ALA A 316 -7.42 -7.50 -18.88
C ALA A 316 -8.81 -7.86 -19.46
N GLN A 317 -9.84 -7.97 -18.62
CA GLN A 317 -11.15 -8.43 -19.05
C GLN A 317 -11.85 -7.36 -19.91
N LYS A 318 -12.37 -7.76 -21.08
CA LYS A 318 -13.00 -6.86 -22.06
C LYS A 318 -14.12 -5.98 -21.48
N MET A 319 -14.88 -6.52 -20.52
CA MET A 319 -16.00 -5.81 -19.89
C MET A 319 -15.60 -4.46 -19.27
N PHE A 320 -14.35 -4.30 -18.81
CA PHE A 320 -13.85 -3.04 -18.23
C PHE A 320 -13.57 -1.96 -19.30
N HIS A 321 -13.31 -2.39 -20.53
CA HIS A 321 -12.92 -1.52 -21.65
C HIS A 321 -14.10 -1.22 -22.58
N GLU A 322 -14.95 -2.22 -22.84
CA GLU A 322 -16.16 -2.07 -23.66
C GLU A 322 -17.19 -1.13 -23.03
N SER A 323 -17.19 -1.00 -21.70
CA SER A 323 -18.04 -0.04 -21.00
C SER A 323 -17.54 1.41 -21.09
N GLY A 324 -16.35 1.66 -21.65
CA GLY A 324 -15.71 2.98 -21.70
C GLY A 324 -15.24 3.50 -20.33
N LYS A 325 -15.26 2.67 -19.29
CA LYS A 325 -14.93 3.09 -17.91
C LYS A 325 -13.43 3.17 -17.66
N CYS A 326 -12.65 2.36 -18.38
CA CYS A 326 -11.20 2.29 -18.23
C CYS A 326 -10.47 3.00 -19.37
N GLN A 327 -9.41 3.73 -19.01
CA GLN A 327 -8.51 4.47 -19.88
C GLN A 327 -7.07 3.99 -19.68
N CYS A 328 -6.86 2.68 -19.79
CA CYS A 328 -5.55 2.05 -19.71
C CYS A 328 -5.45 0.94 -20.75
N ASN A 329 -4.23 0.64 -21.20
CA ASN A 329 -3.97 -0.49 -22.08
C ASN A 329 -3.54 -1.71 -21.23
N PRO A 330 -4.27 -2.84 -21.27
CA PRO A 330 -3.90 -4.05 -20.55
C PRO A 330 -2.47 -4.55 -20.85
N SER A 331 -1.95 -4.24 -22.03
CA SER A 331 -0.61 -4.65 -22.46
C SER A 331 0.52 -3.94 -21.71
N ASP A 332 0.25 -2.77 -21.11
CA ASP A 332 1.25 -2.05 -20.31
C ASP A 332 1.08 -2.34 -18.81
N SER A 333 0.18 -3.27 -18.43
CA SER A 333 0.08 -3.74 -17.05
C SER A 333 1.38 -4.41 -16.62
N PHE A 334 1.86 -4.09 -15.43
CA PHE A 334 3.00 -4.74 -14.82
C PHE A 334 2.66 -6.17 -14.40
N GLY A 335 3.57 -7.11 -14.71
CA GLY A 335 3.40 -8.54 -14.47
C GLY A 335 2.87 -9.29 -15.68
#